data_AF-A0AAY5KHJ7-F1
#
_entry.id   AF-A0AAY5KHJ7-F1
#
_cell.length_a   1.000
_cell.length_b   1.000
_cell.length_c   1.000
_cell.angle_alpha   90.00
_cell.angle_beta   90.00
_cell.angle_gamma   90.00
#
_symmetry.space_group_name_H-M   'P 1'
#
loop_
_entity.id
_entity.type
_entity.pdbx_description
1 polymer ?
#
loop_
_entity_poly.entity_id
_entity_poly.type
_entity_poly.pdbx_seq_one_letter_code
_entity_poly.pdbx_strand_id
1 'polypeptide(L)'
;MSAPMEIIVCADSAGQLWNCAVIELHSGTNLLSYRGGNSSPRALTVLNGEYILGAQLGKNFINVWEIQRKDQLQQKIVCPGVVTCLTSSPNGLYLVAGIAEAIYLWEVSTGNLLAILSRHYQDLTCLRFTDDSSHFISGGKDNLALVWSLASVVQLDSTNAPEPRHVLSRHSLPITDIHCGLMGPQARVATASLDQTVKLWELSSGEMLLSVLFDVGIMSVTLDPCEYYLFCGGSDGGIFQVSLCSQSLSRDKTFQSDNEGNQVFKGHRNLVTCLSVSMDGTLLLSGSHDETIRLWDIQSKQSIRSINQKGPVTNAFIIPAPANMFLPDSRPGIPLPRFSRHLNPSEQGEGVETGGVCVRLAPHTQTQKETYLEKADKLYSLMSAVTDKVVTGWLSCQRLHTSRPHQCFRCCGNLRGRRQKQDPGSISRFSDWKNVFLSGKIHVCWSVFGSGENTKVRVSELEEEVRTLKKVNKDLYDFSAQLLTKPN
;
A
#
# COMPACT_ATOMS: atom_id res chain seq x y z
N MET A 1 -13.06 -19.42 -13.46
CA MET A 1 -11.67 -18.91 -13.49
C MET A 1 -10.97 -19.62 -12.33
N SER A 2 -9.94 -20.41 -12.60
CA SER A 2 -9.12 -20.98 -11.53
C SER A 2 -8.46 -19.84 -10.75
N ALA A 3 -8.43 -19.94 -9.42
CA ALA A 3 -7.69 -18.99 -8.60
C ALA A 3 -6.24 -18.89 -9.10
N PRO A 4 -5.62 -17.69 -9.07
CA PRO A 4 -4.21 -17.56 -9.41
C PRO A 4 -3.39 -18.49 -8.51
N MET A 5 -2.46 -19.24 -9.12
CA MET A 5 -1.59 -20.14 -8.35
C MET A 5 -0.74 -19.29 -7.40
N GLU A 6 -0.65 -19.71 -6.14
CA GLU A 6 0.19 -19.07 -5.12
C GLU A 6 1.41 -19.92 -4.81
N ILE A 7 2.52 -19.25 -4.53
CA ILE A 7 3.80 -19.85 -4.20
C ILE A 7 4.33 -19.26 -2.90
N ILE A 8 5.09 -20.08 -2.18
CA ILE A 8 5.84 -19.70 -1.00
C ILE A 8 7.28 -19.44 -1.44
N VAL A 9 7.80 -18.27 -1.13
CA VAL A 9 9.24 -18.00 -1.20
C VAL A 9 9.79 -18.09 0.21
N CYS A 10 10.74 -18.99 0.43
CA CYS A 10 11.32 -19.23 1.74
C CYS A 10 12.84 -19.23 1.69
N ALA A 11 13.45 -18.90 2.83
CA ALA A 11 14.89 -18.99 3.00
C ALA A 11 15.31 -19.46 4.39
N ASP A 12 16.44 -20.16 4.44
CA ASP A 12 17.02 -20.74 5.64
C ASP A 12 18.37 -20.10 6.02
N SER A 13 18.78 -20.36 7.27
CA SER A 13 20.05 -19.86 7.83
C SER A 13 21.20 -20.87 7.77
N ALA A 14 20.93 -22.16 7.56
CA ALA A 14 21.93 -23.22 7.68
C ALA A 14 22.29 -23.90 6.35
N GLY A 15 21.53 -23.70 5.27
CA GLY A 15 21.85 -24.22 3.96
C GLY A 15 23.22 -23.69 3.53
N GLN A 16 24.22 -24.56 3.34
CA GLN A 16 25.48 -24.14 2.70
C GLN A 16 25.38 -24.13 1.16
N LEU A 17 24.40 -24.87 0.63
CA LEU A 17 24.22 -25.08 -0.80
C LEU A 17 22.93 -24.46 -1.31
N TRP A 18 21.77 -24.83 -0.77
CA TRP A 18 20.44 -24.43 -1.25
C TRP A 18 19.69 -23.68 -0.17
N ASN A 19 19.45 -22.39 -0.37
CA ASN A 19 19.12 -21.50 0.74
C ASN A 19 17.82 -20.76 0.53
N CYS A 20 17.50 -20.39 -0.71
CA CYS A 20 16.20 -19.87 -1.08
C CYS A 20 15.46 -20.92 -1.90
N ALA A 21 14.23 -21.24 -1.52
CA ALA A 21 13.39 -22.18 -2.24
C ALA A 21 12.01 -21.56 -2.54
N VAL A 22 11.49 -21.90 -3.71
CA VAL A 22 10.14 -21.57 -4.15
C VAL A 22 9.32 -22.84 -4.13
N ILE A 23 8.25 -22.83 -3.35
CA ILE A 23 7.42 -23.99 -3.07
C ILE A 23 6.00 -23.66 -3.51
N GLU A 24 5.31 -24.60 -4.15
CA GLU A 24 3.89 -24.45 -4.43
C GLU A 24 3.06 -24.56 -3.14
N LEU A 25 2.14 -23.61 -2.90
CA LEU A 25 1.38 -23.51 -1.65
C LEU A 25 0.56 -24.79 -1.33
N HIS A 26 -0.22 -25.26 -2.31
CA HIS A 26 -1.17 -26.36 -2.11
C HIS A 26 -0.49 -27.73 -2.10
N SER A 27 0.39 -27.99 -3.08
CA SER A 27 1.05 -29.28 -3.23
C SER A 27 2.26 -29.44 -2.31
N GLY A 28 2.82 -28.34 -1.79
CA GLY A 28 4.04 -28.33 -0.99
C GLY A 28 5.27 -28.81 -1.76
N THR A 29 5.20 -28.89 -3.09
CA THR A 29 6.32 -29.33 -3.93
C THR A 29 7.30 -28.18 -4.12
N ASN A 30 8.59 -28.50 -4.02
CA ASN A 30 9.64 -27.53 -4.31
C ASN A 30 9.76 -27.37 -5.83
N LEU A 31 9.45 -26.18 -6.33
CA LEU A 31 9.49 -25.84 -7.74
C LEU A 31 10.92 -25.44 -8.17
N LEU A 32 11.54 -24.56 -7.39
CA LEU A 32 12.84 -23.95 -7.68
C LEU A 32 13.67 -23.82 -6.40
N SER A 33 14.97 -24.04 -6.55
CA SER A 33 15.94 -23.82 -5.48
C SER A 33 17.13 -23.02 -6.01
N TYR A 34 17.61 -22.11 -5.18
CA TYR A 34 18.71 -21.20 -5.50
C TYR A 34 19.89 -21.45 -4.58
N ARG A 35 21.09 -21.45 -5.17
CA ARG A 35 22.32 -21.56 -4.41
C ARG A 35 22.91 -20.20 -4.07
N GLY A 36 23.73 -20.20 -3.02
CA GLY A 36 24.74 -19.16 -2.83
C GLY A 36 24.44 -18.07 -1.81
N GLY A 37 23.61 -18.32 -0.80
CA GLY A 37 23.70 -17.46 0.38
C GLY A 37 22.57 -17.51 1.40
N ASN A 38 22.95 -17.76 2.66
CA ASN A 38 22.04 -17.76 3.82
C ASN A 38 21.47 -16.35 3.94
N SER A 39 20.16 -16.20 4.04
CA SER A 39 19.58 -14.87 4.16
C SER A 39 19.53 -14.40 5.61
N SER A 40 19.80 -13.11 5.82
CA SER A 40 19.45 -12.47 7.09
C SER A 40 17.92 -12.51 7.29
N PRO A 41 17.42 -12.65 8.53
CA PRO A 41 16.01 -12.44 8.82
C PRO A 41 15.53 -11.08 8.30
N ARG A 42 14.31 -11.02 7.77
CA ARG A 42 13.66 -9.82 7.20
C ARG A 42 14.44 -9.16 6.05
N ALA A 43 15.23 -9.96 5.33
CA ALA A 43 16.07 -9.47 4.25
C ALA A 43 15.94 -10.25 2.93
N LEU A 44 14.80 -10.92 2.72
CA LEU A 44 14.44 -11.59 1.47
C LEU A 44 13.23 -10.88 0.84
N THR A 45 13.33 -10.53 -0.44
CA THR A 45 12.28 -9.80 -1.16
C THR A 45 12.18 -10.26 -2.61
N VAL A 46 11.04 -9.97 -3.23
CA VAL A 46 10.81 -10.20 -4.65
C VAL A 46 10.63 -8.86 -5.35
N LEU A 47 11.33 -8.69 -6.46
CA LEU A 47 11.35 -7.48 -7.26
C LEU A 47 10.61 -7.75 -8.58
N ASN A 48 9.47 -7.08 -8.78
CA ASN A 48 8.59 -7.21 -9.96
C ASN A 48 8.16 -8.64 -10.33
N GLY A 49 8.28 -9.60 -9.42
CA GLY A 49 8.05 -11.01 -9.73
C GLY A 49 9.08 -11.61 -10.69
N GLU A 50 10.18 -10.92 -10.98
CA GLU A 50 11.23 -11.37 -11.90
C GLU A 50 12.51 -11.76 -11.15
N TYR A 51 12.87 -10.99 -10.12
CA TYR A 51 14.09 -11.22 -9.34
C TYR A 51 13.76 -11.50 -7.88
N ILE A 52 14.54 -12.37 -7.27
CA ILE A 52 14.59 -12.58 -5.83
C ILE A 52 15.86 -11.91 -5.33
N LEU A 53 15.73 -11.08 -4.29
CA LEU A 53 16.84 -10.43 -3.62
C LEU A 53 16.96 -10.97 -2.20
N GLY A 54 18.16 -11.35 -1.79
CA GLY A 54 18.42 -11.85 -0.45
C GLY A 54 19.73 -11.31 0.10
N ALA A 55 19.65 -10.59 1.22
CA ALA A 55 20.86 -10.13 1.91
C ALA A 55 21.57 -11.29 2.61
N GLN A 56 22.86 -11.43 2.37
CA GLN A 56 23.65 -12.49 2.99
C GLN A 56 23.84 -12.24 4.49
N LEU A 57 23.54 -13.25 5.32
CA LEU A 57 23.77 -13.19 6.76
C LEU A 57 25.24 -12.90 7.07
N GLY A 58 25.48 -11.79 7.79
CA GLY A 58 26.80 -11.37 8.28
C GLY A 58 27.76 -10.83 7.22
N LYS A 59 27.31 -10.65 5.97
CA LYS A 59 28.14 -10.06 4.90
C LYS A 59 27.47 -8.79 4.35
N ASN A 60 28.25 -8.02 3.60
CA ASN A 60 27.84 -6.73 3.05
C ASN A 60 27.37 -6.84 1.60
N PHE A 61 26.74 -7.94 1.20
CA PHE A 61 26.20 -8.05 -0.15
C PHE A 61 24.80 -8.66 -0.19
N ILE A 62 24.03 -8.21 -1.17
CA ILE A 62 22.72 -8.73 -1.52
C ILE A 62 22.89 -9.60 -2.75
N ASN A 63 22.46 -10.84 -2.67
CA ASN A 63 22.43 -11.77 -3.79
C ASN A 63 21.16 -11.53 -4.61
N VAL A 64 21.33 -11.55 -5.93
CA VAL A 64 20.24 -11.42 -6.91
C VAL A 64 20.11 -12.73 -7.67
N TRP A 65 18.91 -13.29 -7.64
CA TRP A 65 18.54 -14.47 -8.42
C TRP A 65 17.40 -14.12 -9.37
N GLU A 66 17.48 -14.62 -10.59
CA GLU A 66 16.37 -14.58 -11.54
C GLU A 66 15.38 -15.69 -11.19
N ILE A 67 14.09 -15.39 -11.09
CA ILE A 67 13.09 -16.37 -10.63
C ILE A 67 12.93 -17.57 -11.56
N GLN A 68 13.42 -17.48 -12.80
CA GLN A 68 13.23 -18.52 -13.81
C GLN A 68 14.42 -19.48 -13.88
N ARG A 69 15.62 -18.95 -13.60
CA ARG A 69 16.86 -19.71 -13.72
C ARG A 69 17.14 -20.45 -12.43
N LYS A 70 16.95 -21.76 -12.48
CA LYS A 70 17.40 -22.65 -11.41
C LYS A 70 18.91 -22.49 -11.21
N ASP A 71 19.33 -22.46 -9.95
CA ASP A 71 20.72 -22.71 -9.57
C ASP A 71 21.78 -21.70 -10.10
N GLN A 72 21.37 -20.51 -10.57
CA GLN A 72 22.30 -19.48 -11.04
C GLN A 72 22.14 -18.18 -10.26
N LEU A 73 23.21 -17.81 -9.56
CA LEU A 73 23.35 -16.47 -9.00
C LEU A 73 23.74 -15.51 -10.12
N GLN A 74 22.91 -14.49 -10.35
CA GLN A 74 23.09 -13.57 -11.47
C GLN A 74 24.05 -12.43 -11.11
N GLN A 75 23.83 -11.79 -9.95
CA GLN A 75 24.58 -10.63 -9.53
C GLN A 75 24.70 -10.55 -8.01
N LYS A 76 25.77 -9.91 -7.53
CA LYS A 76 25.92 -9.49 -6.14
C LYS A 76 25.97 -7.97 -6.07
N ILE A 77 25.10 -7.40 -5.26
CA ILE A 77 25.09 -5.97 -4.95
C ILE A 77 25.94 -5.78 -3.71
N VAL A 78 27.07 -5.09 -3.82
CA VAL A 78 27.97 -4.84 -2.70
C VAL A 78 27.54 -3.56 -1.99
N CYS A 79 27.15 -3.69 -0.74
CA CYS A 79 26.74 -2.63 0.16
C CYS A 79 27.93 -2.15 1.03
N PRO A 80 27.89 -0.92 1.55
CA PRO A 80 28.96 -0.40 2.40
C PRO A 80 29.10 -1.13 3.74
N GLY A 81 28.03 -1.75 4.25
CA GLY A 81 28.03 -2.49 5.50
C GLY A 81 27.11 -3.72 5.46
N VAL A 82 26.99 -4.40 6.60
CA VAL A 82 26.12 -5.57 6.74
C VAL A 82 24.66 -5.13 6.63
N VAL A 83 23.93 -5.78 5.73
CA VAL A 83 22.52 -5.49 5.49
C VAL A 83 21.69 -6.27 6.50
N THR A 84 20.93 -5.55 7.34
CA THR A 84 20.10 -6.16 8.39
C THR A 84 18.74 -6.54 7.86
N CYS A 85 18.09 -5.65 7.10
CA CYS A 85 16.77 -5.84 6.51
C CYS A 85 16.70 -5.29 5.08
N LEU A 86 15.78 -5.82 4.27
CA LEU A 86 15.63 -5.49 2.85
C LEU A 86 14.14 -5.45 2.49
N THR A 87 13.73 -4.47 1.68
CA THR A 87 12.38 -4.40 1.12
C THR A 87 12.42 -3.80 -0.29
N SER A 88 11.61 -4.34 -1.21
CA SER A 88 11.38 -3.79 -2.54
C SER A 88 10.03 -3.07 -2.57
N SER A 89 9.93 -2.01 -3.37
CA SER A 89 8.64 -1.38 -3.61
C SER A 89 7.73 -2.33 -4.41
N PRO A 90 6.41 -2.35 -4.17
CA PRO A 90 5.48 -3.19 -4.94
C PRO A 90 5.46 -2.88 -6.45
N ASN A 91 5.77 -1.65 -6.84
CA ASN A 91 5.95 -1.25 -8.25
C ASN A 91 7.32 -1.66 -8.85
N GLY A 92 8.23 -2.19 -8.02
CA GLY A 92 9.61 -2.59 -8.32
C GLY A 92 10.53 -1.51 -8.88
N LEU A 93 10.19 -0.24 -8.70
CA LEU A 93 11.04 0.89 -9.10
C LEU A 93 12.14 1.21 -8.08
N TYR A 94 11.91 0.90 -6.81
CA TYR A 94 12.79 1.27 -5.72
C TYR A 94 13.16 0.07 -4.86
N LEU A 95 14.39 0.10 -4.36
CA LEU A 95 14.92 -0.87 -3.41
C LEU A 95 15.36 -0.12 -2.15
N VAL A 96 14.98 -0.63 -0.98
CA VAL A 96 15.37 -0.06 0.31
C VAL A 96 16.04 -1.14 1.15
N ALA A 97 17.22 -0.84 1.69
CA ALA A 97 17.93 -1.72 2.60
C ALA A 97 18.35 -0.98 3.86
N GLY A 98 18.26 -1.67 4.99
CA GLY A 98 18.80 -1.23 6.27
C GLY A 98 20.22 -1.73 6.41
N ILE A 99 21.16 -0.82 6.65
CA ILE A 99 22.57 -1.10 6.91
C ILE A 99 22.90 -0.51 8.26
N ALA A 100 23.00 -1.37 9.28
CA ALA A 100 23.07 -0.96 10.68
C ALA A 100 21.92 0.03 11.01
N GLU A 101 22.24 1.27 11.38
CA GLU A 101 21.29 2.33 11.73
C GLU A 101 20.75 3.12 10.52
N ALA A 102 21.39 3.02 9.36
CA ALA A 102 21.09 3.84 8.19
C ALA A 102 20.23 3.08 7.17
N ILE A 103 19.32 3.81 6.53
CA ILE A 103 18.47 3.32 5.44
C ILE A 103 19.05 3.82 4.13
N TYR A 104 19.26 2.90 3.19
CA TYR A 104 19.73 3.20 1.84
C TYR A 104 18.59 2.98 0.85
N LEU A 105 18.32 3.98 0.01
CA LEU A 105 17.29 3.94 -1.03
C LEU A 105 17.95 3.98 -2.41
N TRP A 106 17.71 2.95 -3.22
CA TRP A 106 18.17 2.87 -4.61
C TRP A 106 17.01 2.92 -5.60
N GLU A 107 17.27 3.51 -6.75
CA GLU A 107 16.46 3.34 -7.96
C GLU A 107 16.90 2.06 -8.69
N VAL A 108 15.94 1.19 -9.02
CA VAL A 108 16.19 -0.13 -9.60
C VAL A 108 16.59 -0.04 -11.08
N SER A 109 15.98 0.87 -11.84
CA SER A 109 16.23 1.06 -13.28
C SER A 109 17.65 1.54 -13.57
N THR A 110 18.18 2.42 -12.73
CA THR A 110 19.50 3.05 -12.91
C THR A 110 20.57 2.45 -12.01
N GLY A 111 20.19 1.83 -10.88
CA GLY A 111 21.12 1.39 -9.85
C GLY A 111 21.69 2.56 -9.02
N ASN A 112 21.15 3.76 -9.18
CA ASN A 112 21.63 4.93 -8.47
C ASN A 112 21.13 4.93 -7.02
N LEU A 113 22.04 5.23 -6.10
CA LEU A 113 21.71 5.50 -4.71
C LEU A 113 21.12 6.90 -4.63
N LEU A 114 19.84 6.99 -4.27
CA LEU A 114 19.10 8.25 -4.21
C LEU A 114 19.30 8.95 -2.87
N ALA A 115 19.17 8.20 -1.77
CA ALA A 115 19.19 8.77 -0.42
C ALA A 115 19.86 7.83 0.59
N ILE A 116 20.47 8.42 1.61
CA ILE A 116 20.92 7.75 2.84
C ILE A 116 20.22 8.46 4.01
N LEU A 117 19.45 7.70 4.80
CA LEU A 117 18.67 8.22 5.92
C LEU A 117 19.22 7.66 7.23
N SER A 118 19.76 8.50 8.09
CA SER A 118 20.26 8.13 9.41
C SER A 118 19.51 8.88 10.50
N ARG A 119 18.30 8.38 10.81
CA ARG A 119 17.45 8.92 11.89
C ARG A 119 17.20 7.94 13.03
N HIS A 120 17.45 6.65 12.82
CA HIS A 120 17.44 5.67 13.90
C HIS A 120 18.73 5.78 14.71
N TYR A 121 18.63 5.51 16.01
CA TYR A 121 19.78 5.57 16.94
C TYR A 121 20.45 4.21 17.15
N GLN A 122 19.81 3.14 16.69
CA GLN A 122 20.31 1.77 16.77
C GLN A 122 20.01 1.04 15.45
N ASP A 123 20.47 -0.21 15.36
CA ASP A 123 20.26 -1.03 14.17
C ASP A 123 18.77 -1.18 13.80
N LEU A 124 18.53 -1.18 12.49
CA LEU A 124 17.25 -1.50 11.89
C LEU A 124 16.95 -2.99 12.01
N THR A 125 15.72 -3.32 12.40
CA THR A 125 15.23 -4.69 12.51
C THR A 125 14.36 -5.08 11.33
N CYS A 126 13.53 -4.15 10.83
CA CYS A 126 12.54 -4.45 9.80
C CYS A 126 12.26 -3.22 8.92
N LEU A 127 11.89 -3.49 7.67
CA LEU A 127 11.53 -2.50 6.66
C LEU A 127 10.33 -3.02 5.86
N ARG A 128 9.34 -2.17 5.59
CA ARG A 128 8.17 -2.53 4.80
C ARG A 128 7.66 -1.34 3.97
N PHE A 129 7.40 -1.58 2.70
CA PHE A 129 6.65 -0.64 1.85
C PHE A 129 5.14 -0.76 2.07
N THR A 130 4.43 0.34 1.83
CA THR A 130 2.99 0.31 1.58
C THR A 130 2.68 -0.31 0.23
N ASP A 131 1.48 -0.85 0.07
CA ASP A 131 1.03 -1.50 -1.17
C ASP A 131 1.10 -0.56 -2.39
N ASP A 132 0.78 0.71 -2.19
CA ASP A 132 0.85 1.75 -3.23
C ASP A 132 2.26 2.30 -3.48
N SER A 133 3.28 1.81 -2.76
CA SER A 133 4.67 2.29 -2.77
C SER A 133 4.88 3.77 -2.39
N SER A 134 3.86 4.48 -1.90
CA SER A 134 3.97 5.92 -1.60
C SER A 134 4.75 6.19 -0.30
N HIS A 135 4.70 5.25 0.64
CA HIS A 135 5.38 5.35 1.91
C HIS A 135 6.16 4.05 2.19
N PHE A 136 7.16 4.15 3.05
CA PHE A 136 7.81 2.99 3.64
C PHE A 136 8.03 3.22 5.12
N ILE A 137 8.13 2.13 5.86
CA ILE A 137 8.21 2.13 7.31
C ILE A 137 9.47 1.40 7.71
N SER A 138 10.22 2.01 8.63
CA SER A 138 11.42 1.44 9.22
C SER A 138 11.23 1.21 10.70
N GLY A 139 11.56 0.01 11.18
CA GLY A 139 11.56 -0.36 12.59
C GLY A 139 12.99 -0.56 13.08
N GLY A 140 13.31 0.02 14.23
CA GLY A 140 14.63 -0.08 14.85
C GLY A 140 14.63 -0.82 16.19
N LYS A 141 15.84 -1.18 16.63
CA LYS A 141 16.09 -1.60 18.01
C LYS A 141 15.98 -0.46 19.02
N ASP A 142 15.89 0.77 18.55
CA ASP A 142 15.62 1.98 19.33
C ASP A 142 14.16 2.13 19.77
N ASN A 143 13.33 1.10 19.56
CA ASN A 143 11.90 1.04 19.89
C ASN A 143 11.02 1.96 19.02
N LEU A 144 11.61 2.61 18.01
CA LEU A 144 10.91 3.54 17.13
C LEU A 144 10.55 2.85 15.82
N ALA A 145 9.33 3.08 15.36
CA ALA A 145 8.97 2.90 13.96
C ALA A 145 8.83 4.28 13.30
N LEU A 146 9.57 4.51 12.21
CA LEU A 146 9.52 5.77 11.45
C LEU A 146 8.77 5.54 10.15
N VAL A 147 7.85 6.45 9.84
CA VAL A 147 7.11 6.46 8.57
C VAL A 147 7.73 7.50 7.65
N TRP A 148 8.13 7.07 6.47
CA TRP A 148 8.77 7.90 5.46
C TRP A 148 7.85 8.07 4.26
N SER A 149 7.71 9.31 3.78
CA SER A 149 7.10 9.55 2.47
C SER A 149 8.17 9.40 1.40
N LEU A 150 7.95 8.49 0.44
CA LEU A 150 8.90 8.27 -0.64
C LEU A 150 9.08 9.54 -1.49
N ALA A 151 7.99 10.29 -1.72
CA ALA A 151 8.04 11.54 -2.48
C ALA A 151 8.97 12.57 -1.83
N SER A 152 8.89 12.75 -0.51
CA SER A 152 9.77 13.67 0.23
C SER A 152 11.22 13.21 0.22
N VAL A 153 11.46 11.90 0.31
CA VAL A 153 12.82 11.33 0.31
C VAL A 153 13.47 11.43 -1.07
N VAL A 154 12.71 11.32 -2.16
CA VAL A 154 13.25 11.39 -3.53
C VAL A 154 13.40 12.84 -4.02
N GLN A 155 12.54 13.77 -3.58
CA GLN A 155 12.61 15.20 -3.93
C GLN A 155 13.74 15.95 -3.21
N LEU A 156 14.92 15.34 -3.04
CA LEU A 156 16.08 15.92 -2.35
C LEU A 156 16.48 17.29 -2.94
N ASP A 157 15.87 18.35 -2.43
CA ASP A 157 16.47 19.67 -2.39
C ASP A 157 17.62 19.57 -1.39
N SER A 158 18.85 19.74 -1.89
CA SER A 158 20.12 19.52 -1.20
C SER A 158 20.33 20.32 0.10
N THR A 159 19.34 21.05 0.59
CA THR A 159 19.40 21.92 1.77
C THR A 159 18.82 21.30 3.04
N ASN A 160 17.87 20.37 2.95
CA ASN A 160 17.23 19.77 4.13
C ASN A 160 17.36 18.24 4.12
N ALA A 161 17.82 17.68 5.25
CA ALA A 161 17.74 16.25 5.46
C ALA A 161 16.25 15.84 5.52
N PRO A 162 15.85 14.77 4.81
CA PRO A 162 14.46 14.31 4.82
C PRO A 162 14.05 13.96 6.25
N GLU A 163 12.93 14.51 6.68
CA GLU A 163 12.31 14.20 7.96
C GLU A 163 11.26 13.08 7.81
N PRO A 164 11.14 12.18 8.79
CA PRO A 164 10.08 11.20 8.79
C PRO A 164 8.74 11.92 8.97
N ARG A 165 7.71 11.47 8.25
CA ARG A 165 6.36 12.00 8.35
C ARG A 165 5.78 11.78 9.75
N HIS A 166 5.97 10.58 10.29
CA HIS A 166 5.49 10.18 11.61
C HIS A 166 6.56 9.41 12.38
N VAL A 167 6.60 9.63 13.69
CA VAL A 167 7.48 8.91 14.64
C VAL A 167 6.60 8.12 15.61
N LEU A 168 6.59 6.80 15.48
CA LEU A 168 5.74 5.89 16.27
C LEU A 168 6.53 5.41 17.51
N SER A 169 6.47 6.18 18.59
CA SER A 169 7.34 6.01 19.77
C SER A 169 6.66 5.42 21.00
N ARG A 170 5.72 4.49 20.83
CA ARG A 170 4.93 3.96 21.96
C ARG A 170 5.46 2.64 22.52
N HIS A 171 6.38 1.97 21.86
CA HIS A 171 6.96 0.71 22.36
C HIS A 171 8.06 0.97 23.40
N SER A 172 8.21 0.05 24.35
CA SER A 172 9.23 0.14 25.40
C SER A 172 10.48 -0.69 25.12
N LEU A 173 10.36 -1.71 24.25
CA LEU A 173 11.43 -2.60 23.82
C LEU A 173 11.54 -2.63 22.27
N PRO A 174 12.62 -3.22 21.72
CA PRO A 174 12.88 -3.25 20.29
C PRO A 174 11.71 -3.76 19.46
N ILE A 175 11.50 -3.13 18.30
CA ILE A 175 10.52 -3.60 17.33
C ILE A 175 11.08 -4.82 16.63
N THR A 176 10.31 -5.90 16.58
CA THR A 176 10.71 -7.18 15.99
C THR A 176 10.23 -7.30 14.54
N ASP A 177 9.01 -6.84 14.24
CA ASP A 177 8.41 -6.94 12.91
C ASP A 177 7.38 -5.83 12.65
N ILE A 178 7.15 -5.54 11.37
CA ILE A 178 6.19 -4.55 10.89
C ILE A 178 5.42 -5.12 9.71
N HIS A 179 4.10 -4.99 9.74
CA HIS A 179 3.21 -5.32 8.63
C HIS A 179 2.33 -4.14 8.24
N CYS A 180 2.20 -3.89 6.94
CA CYS A 180 1.33 -2.85 6.38
C CYS A 180 0.11 -3.50 5.72
N GLY A 181 -1.08 -2.97 5.96
CA GLY A 181 -2.31 -3.37 5.27
C GLY A 181 -2.42 -2.83 3.84
N LEU A 182 -3.49 -3.22 3.13
CA LEU A 182 -3.66 -3.01 1.69
C LEU A 182 -4.44 -1.75 1.29
N MET A 183 -4.52 -0.73 2.16
CA MET A 183 -5.28 0.51 1.90
C MET A 183 -4.41 1.72 1.48
N GLY A 184 -3.22 1.48 0.92
CA GLY A 184 -2.31 2.53 0.43
C GLY A 184 -2.00 3.59 1.51
N PRO A 185 -2.33 4.88 1.30
CA PRO A 185 -2.03 5.94 2.27
C PRO A 185 -2.91 5.90 3.54
N GLN A 186 -4.02 5.16 3.51
CA GLN A 186 -4.87 4.91 4.68
C GLN A 186 -4.61 3.53 5.30
N ALA A 187 -3.56 2.84 4.86
CA ALA A 187 -3.21 1.52 5.39
C ALA A 187 -3.04 1.56 6.91
N ARG A 188 -3.48 0.49 7.55
CA ARG A 188 -3.13 0.24 8.95
C ARG A 188 -1.76 -0.41 9.01
N VAL A 189 -1.01 -0.03 10.04
CA VAL A 189 0.34 -0.57 10.29
C VAL A 189 0.30 -1.31 11.59
N ALA A 190 0.69 -2.59 11.57
CA ALA A 190 0.89 -3.38 12.77
C ALA A 190 2.39 -3.39 13.10
N THR A 191 2.75 -2.94 14.30
CA THR A 191 4.12 -3.00 14.83
C THR A 191 4.16 -4.02 15.96
N ALA A 192 5.04 -5.02 15.85
CA ALA A 192 5.29 -6.00 16.90
C ALA A 192 6.58 -5.66 17.63
N SER A 193 6.58 -5.85 18.95
CA SER A 193 7.74 -5.58 19.78
C SER A 193 7.99 -6.71 20.78
N LEU A 194 9.23 -6.76 21.26
CA LEU A 194 9.64 -7.62 22.35
C LEU A 194 8.99 -7.22 23.69
N ASP A 195 8.34 -6.05 23.78
CA ASP A 195 7.54 -5.61 24.94
C ASP A 195 6.24 -6.38 25.15
N GLN A 196 6.07 -7.48 24.41
CA GLN A 196 4.88 -8.34 24.41
C GLN A 196 3.63 -7.64 23.88
N THR A 197 3.79 -6.49 23.22
CA THR A 197 2.66 -5.76 22.62
C THR A 197 2.74 -5.74 21.11
N VAL A 198 1.56 -5.75 20.49
CA VAL A 198 1.38 -5.41 19.08
C VAL A 198 0.50 -4.19 19.01
N LYS A 199 0.98 -3.15 18.33
CA LYS A 199 0.28 -1.87 18.19
C LYS A 199 -0.16 -1.69 16.76
N LEU A 200 -1.42 -1.31 16.59
CA LEU A 200 -2.02 -0.97 15.32
C LEU A 200 -2.10 0.55 15.19
N TRP A 201 -1.64 1.06 14.07
CA TRP A 201 -1.55 2.48 13.78
C TRP A 201 -2.30 2.79 12.51
N GLU A 202 -2.81 4.00 12.41
CA GLU A 202 -3.27 4.56 11.14
C GLU A 202 -2.12 5.34 10.48
N LEU A 203 -1.78 5.01 9.23
CA LEU A 203 -0.67 5.64 8.54
C LEU A 203 -0.91 7.12 8.21
N SER A 204 -2.17 7.48 7.91
CA SER A 204 -2.55 8.83 7.48
C SER A 204 -2.31 9.86 8.61
N SER A 205 -2.78 9.52 9.82
CA SER A 205 -2.78 10.36 11.02
C SER A 205 -1.57 10.13 11.92
N GLY A 206 -0.97 8.94 11.88
CA GLY A 206 0.09 8.53 12.82
C GLY A 206 -0.45 8.18 14.21
N GLU A 207 -1.78 8.12 14.39
CA GLU A 207 -2.38 7.78 15.66
C GLU A 207 -2.36 6.27 15.92
N MET A 208 -2.22 5.91 17.20
CA MET A 208 -2.39 4.53 17.65
C MET A 208 -3.88 4.22 17.76
N LEU A 209 -4.33 3.20 17.04
CA LEU A 209 -5.70 2.71 17.05
C LEU A 209 -5.93 1.66 18.15
N LEU A 210 -4.99 0.73 18.28
CA LEU A 210 -5.10 -0.43 19.17
C LEU A 210 -3.73 -0.82 19.71
N SER A 211 -3.68 -1.24 20.98
CA SER A 211 -2.55 -1.90 21.62
C SER A 211 -3.03 -3.23 22.17
N VAL A 212 -2.46 -4.32 21.68
CA VAL A 212 -2.77 -5.68 22.16
C VAL A 212 -1.59 -6.18 22.99
N LEU A 213 -1.82 -6.53 24.25
CA LEU A 213 -0.81 -7.10 25.15
C LEU A 213 -0.95 -8.62 25.20
N PHE A 214 0.16 -9.33 25.05
CA PHE A 214 0.28 -10.77 25.11
C PHE A 214 1.13 -11.19 26.31
N ASP A 215 1.04 -12.47 26.69
CA ASP A 215 1.89 -13.02 27.77
C ASP A 215 3.30 -13.39 27.28
N VAL A 216 3.54 -13.30 25.97
CA VAL A 216 4.76 -13.75 25.29
C VAL A 216 5.26 -12.64 24.35
N GLY A 217 6.58 -12.52 24.20
CA GLY A 217 7.19 -11.58 23.24
C GLY A 217 6.83 -11.95 21.80
N ILE A 218 6.39 -10.98 21.01
CA ILE A 218 5.97 -11.22 19.63
C ILE A 218 7.15 -11.01 18.68
N MET A 219 7.38 -12.00 17.81
CA MET A 219 8.50 -12.04 16.87
C MET A 219 8.09 -11.74 15.43
N SER A 220 6.84 -11.99 15.07
CA SER A 220 6.33 -11.77 13.72
C SER A 220 4.87 -11.35 13.75
N VAL A 221 4.45 -10.57 12.76
CA VAL A 221 3.08 -10.07 12.65
C VAL A 221 2.62 -10.03 11.20
N THR A 222 1.36 -10.37 10.96
CA THR A 222 0.72 -10.21 9.64
C THR A 222 -0.75 -9.87 9.81
N LEU A 223 -1.31 -9.15 8.85
CA LEU A 223 -2.74 -8.89 8.76
C LEU A 223 -3.36 -9.76 7.66
N ASP A 224 -4.63 -10.06 7.83
CA ASP A 224 -5.48 -10.55 6.74
C ASP A 224 -5.62 -9.47 5.65
N PRO A 225 -5.73 -9.81 4.34
CA PRO A 225 -5.95 -8.83 3.28
C PRO A 225 -7.19 -7.95 3.50
N CYS A 226 -8.23 -8.46 4.17
CA CYS A 226 -9.41 -7.69 4.54
C CYS A 226 -9.26 -6.93 5.88
N GLU A 227 -8.11 -7.03 6.55
CA GLU A 227 -7.80 -6.48 7.87
C GLU A 227 -8.80 -6.89 8.97
N TYR A 228 -9.46 -8.05 8.83
CA TYR A 228 -10.39 -8.56 9.83
C TYR A 228 -9.65 -9.24 10.99
N TYR A 229 -8.62 -10.03 10.66
CA TYR A 229 -7.77 -10.73 11.62
C TYR A 229 -6.35 -10.18 11.61
N LEU A 230 -5.77 -10.12 12.80
CA LEU A 230 -4.36 -9.91 13.05
C LEU A 230 -3.77 -11.23 13.56
N PHE A 231 -2.68 -11.68 12.93
CA PHE A 231 -1.96 -12.87 13.36
C PHE A 231 -0.59 -12.47 13.92
N CYS A 232 -0.29 -12.95 15.12
CA CYS A 232 0.94 -12.63 15.85
C CYS A 232 1.69 -13.91 16.18
N GLY A 233 2.96 -14.01 15.82
CA GLY A 233 3.82 -15.15 16.13
C GLY A 233 4.62 -14.90 17.39
N GLY A 234 4.44 -15.74 18.41
CA GLY A 234 5.13 -15.66 19.69
C GLY A 234 6.53 -16.26 19.66
N SER A 235 7.32 -15.94 20.68
CA SER A 235 8.61 -16.57 20.94
C SER A 235 8.50 -18.01 21.46
N ASP A 236 7.33 -18.41 21.96
CA ASP A 236 6.99 -19.76 22.42
C ASP A 236 6.57 -20.72 21.30
N GLY A 237 6.40 -20.21 20.07
CA GLY A 237 5.88 -20.96 18.93
C GLY A 237 4.35 -20.93 18.79
N GLY A 238 3.64 -20.27 19.71
CA GLY A 238 2.22 -20.00 19.56
C GLY A 238 1.97 -18.95 18.49
N ILE A 239 0.93 -19.13 17.67
CA ILE A 239 0.43 -18.06 16.80
C ILE A 239 -0.92 -17.63 17.32
N PHE A 240 -1.06 -16.35 17.64
CA PHE A 240 -2.26 -15.76 18.20
C PHE A 240 -3.09 -15.09 17.11
N GLN A 241 -4.38 -15.38 17.05
CA GLN A 241 -5.34 -14.73 16.17
C GLN A 241 -6.16 -13.72 16.96
N VAL A 242 -6.16 -12.46 16.51
CA VAL A 242 -6.90 -11.37 17.12
C VAL A 242 -7.91 -10.82 16.12
N SER A 243 -9.19 -10.79 16.47
CA SER A 243 -10.21 -10.12 15.66
C SER A 243 -10.17 -8.61 15.89
N LEU A 244 -9.99 -7.86 14.81
CA LEU A 244 -9.97 -6.39 14.83
C LEU A 244 -11.37 -5.78 14.81
N CYS A 245 -12.38 -6.52 14.35
CA CYS A 245 -13.76 -6.05 14.24
C CYS A 245 -14.60 -6.19 15.53
N SER A 246 -14.04 -6.75 16.60
CA SER A 246 -14.72 -6.86 17.89
C SER A 246 -14.93 -5.46 18.51
N GLN A 247 -16.19 -5.09 18.72
CA GLN A 247 -16.72 -3.81 19.24
C GLN A 247 -16.36 -3.56 20.72
N SER A 248 -15.08 -3.62 21.08
CA SER A 248 -14.63 -3.06 22.35
C SER A 248 -14.11 -1.64 22.12
N LEU A 249 -14.69 -0.67 22.82
CA LEU A 249 -14.33 0.75 22.78
C LEU A 249 -12.94 1.05 23.40
N SER A 250 -12.25 0.03 23.92
CA SER A 250 -10.93 0.18 24.53
C SER A 250 -9.83 0.11 23.47
N ARG A 251 -8.93 1.11 23.51
CA ARG A 251 -7.69 1.13 22.70
C ARG A 251 -6.67 0.11 23.20
N ASP A 252 -6.74 -0.32 24.46
CA ASP A 252 -5.88 -1.34 25.04
C ASP A 252 -6.67 -2.63 25.23
N LYS A 253 -6.25 -3.70 24.56
CA LYS A 253 -6.80 -5.05 24.71
C LYS A 253 -5.72 -5.95 25.32
N THR A 254 -6.02 -6.63 26.41
CA THR A 254 -5.21 -7.78 26.83
C THR A 254 -5.70 -8.98 26.04
N PHE A 255 -4.78 -9.70 25.41
CA PHE A 255 -5.10 -10.96 24.76
C PHE A 255 -5.33 -12.00 25.84
N GLN A 256 -6.59 -12.40 26.02
CA GLN A 256 -6.92 -13.59 26.79
C GLN A 256 -7.13 -14.71 25.80
N SER A 257 -6.32 -15.77 25.86
CA SER A 257 -6.70 -17.01 25.23
C SER A 257 -8.01 -17.44 25.87
N ASP A 258 -9.07 -17.58 25.07
CA ASP A 258 -10.29 -18.23 25.55
C ASP A 258 -9.91 -19.56 26.23
N ASN A 259 -10.64 -19.96 27.28
CA ASN A 259 -10.41 -21.23 27.99
C ASN A 259 -10.42 -22.45 27.05
N GLU A 260 -10.95 -22.30 25.83
CA GLU A 260 -10.99 -23.33 24.79
C GLU A 260 -9.76 -23.35 23.86
N GLY A 261 -8.81 -22.41 24.00
CA GLY A 261 -7.63 -22.31 23.14
C GLY A 261 -7.93 -21.98 21.67
N ASN A 262 -9.20 -21.64 21.38
CA ASN A 262 -9.71 -21.48 20.03
C ASN A 262 -9.10 -20.30 19.27
N GLN A 263 -8.29 -19.42 19.87
CA GLN A 263 -7.63 -18.30 19.16
C GLN A 263 -6.13 -18.49 18.96
N VAL A 264 -5.60 -19.69 19.22
CA VAL A 264 -4.16 -19.97 19.16
C VAL A 264 -3.88 -21.17 18.26
N PHE A 265 -3.02 -20.98 17.25
CA PHE A 265 -2.48 -22.10 16.48
C PHE A 265 -1.30 -22.69 17.24
N LYS A 266 -1.45 -23.95 17.66
CA LYS A 266 -0.41 -24.68 18.41
C LYS A 266 0.26 -25.70 17.51
N GLY A 267 1.59 -25.71 17.50
CA GLY A 267 2.33 -26.80 16.86
C GLY A 267 3.80 -26.52 16.57
N HIS A 268 4.19 -25.25 16.44
CA HIS A 268 5.62 -24.91 16.43
C HIS A 268 6.24 -25.15 17.80
N ARG A 269 7.52 -25.56 17.80
CA ARG A 269 8.28 -25.86 19.02
C ARG A 269 9.21 -24.74 19.44
N ASN A 270 9.34 -23.72 18.62
CA ASN A 270 10.24 -22.59 18.83
C ASN A 270 9.64 -21.32 18.20
N LEU A 271 10.27 -20.18 18.45
CA LEU A 271 9.82 -18.87 18.02
C LEU A 271 9.45 -18.81 16.53
N VAL A 272 8.33 -18.13 16.25
CA VAL A 272 7.81 -17.95 14.89
C VAL A 272 8.49 -16.75 14.25
N THR A 273 9.38 -17.01 13.30
CA THR A 273 10.26 -15.98 12.69
C THR A 273 9.54 -15.14 11.65
N CYS A 274 8.55 -15.70 10.96
CA CYS A 274 7.80 -15.02 9.90
C CYS A 274 6.39 -15.61 9.75
N LEU A 275 5.45 -14.75 9.33
CA LEU A 275 4.06 -15.07 9.06
C LEU A 275 3.64 -14.45 7.72
N SER A 276 2.73 -15.10 7.01
CA SER A 276 2.12 -14.56 5.79
C SER A 276 0.74 -15.18 5.58
N VAL A 277 -0.22 -14.38 5.15
CA VAL A 277 -1.58 -14.85 4.79
C VAL A 277 -1.66 -15.02 3.28
N SER A 278 -2.46 -15.97 2.80
CA SER A 278 -2.81 -16.10 1.39
C SER A 278 -3.72 -14.96 0.94
N MET A 279 -3.76 -14.67 -0.37
CA MET A 279 -4.56 -13.55 -0.89
C MET A 279 -6.07 -13.76 -0.71
N ASP A 280 -6.50 -15.02 -0.60
CA ASP A 280 -7.89 -15.39 -0.33
C ASP A 280 -8.27 -15.33 1.16
N GLY A 281 -7.31 -15.11 2.06
CA GLY A 281 -7.53 -15.05 3.52
C GLY A 281 -7.90 -16.40 4.16
N THR A 282 -7.71 -17.52 3.46
CA THR A 282 -8.09 -18.85 3.98
C THR A 282 -6.91 -19.59 4.63
N LEU A 283 -5.69 -19.32 4.17
CA LEU A 283 -4.48 -20.01 4.61
C LEU A 283 -3.53 -19.05 5.32
N LEU A 284 -2.92 -19.55 6.39
CA LEU A 284 -1.83 -18.88 7.09
C LEU A 284 -0.55 -19.71 6.92
N LEU A 285 0.51 -19.05 6.48
CA LEU A 285 1.87 -19.59 6.46
C LEU A 285 2.63 -19.10 7.69
N SER A 286 3.35 -20.01 8.32
CA SER A 286 4.31 -19.67 9.38
C SER A 286 5.66 -20.35 9.14
N GLY A 287 6.73 -19.61 9.37
CA GLY A 287 8.09 -20.14 9.47
C GLY A 287 8.59 -20.01 10.90
N SER A 288 9.29 -21.03 11.37
CA SER A 288 9.82 -21.05 12.74
C SER A 288 11.30 -21.40 12.78
N HIS A 289 11.91 -21.04 13.90
CA HIS A 289 13.24 -21.48 14.27
C HIS A 289 13.31 -22.99 14.61
N ASP A 290 12.16 -23.69 14.63
CA ASP A 290 12.09 -25.16 14.74
C ASP A 290 12.37 -25.91 13.44
N GLU A 291 12.88 -25.21 12.42
CA GLU A 291 13.25 -25.74 11.10
C GLU A 291 12.05 -26.20 10.27
N THR A 292 10.83 -25.85 10.68
CA THR A 292 9.61 -26.17 9.93
C THR A 292 8.89 -24.92 9.40
N ILE A 293 8.35 -25.07 8.21
CA ILE A 293 7.34 -24.16 7.64
C ILE A 293 6.00 -24.88 7.72
N ARG A 294 5.00 -24.25 8.33
CA ARG A 294 3.67 -24.81 8.46
C ARG A 294 2.65 -23.99 7.70
N LEU A 295 1.71 -24.70 7.10
CA LEU A 295 0.52 -24.13 6.47
C LEU A 295 -0.68 -24.49 7.33
N TRP A 296 -1.46 -23.49 7.69
CA TRP A 296 -2.64 -23.61 8.55
C TRP A 296 -3.87 -23.20 7.77
N ASP A 297 -4.97 -23.89 8.01
CA ASP A 297 -6.30 -23.40 7.66
C ASP A 297 -6.74 -22.43 8.76
N ILE A 298 -7.07 -21.20 8.38
CA ILE A 298 -7.47 -20.14 9.33
C ILE A 298 -8.82 -20.48 9.98
N GLN A 299 -9.72 -21.15 9.29
CA GLN A 299 -11.05 -21.48 9.82
C GLN A 299 -10.98 -22.61 10.84
N SER A 300 -10.36 -23.75 10.48
CA SER A 300 -10.25 -24.90 11.36
C SER A 300 -9.10 -24.81 12.37
N LYS A 301 -8.13 -23.90 12.14
CA LYS A 301 -6.91 -23.72 12.94
C LYS A 301 -5.99 -24.94 12.97
N GLN A 302 -6.21 -25.87 12.05
CA GLN A 302 -5.40 -27.07 11.93
C GLN A 302 -4.23 -26.86 10.97
N SER A 303 -3.09 -27.47 11.29
CA SER A 303 -1.96 -27.52 10.37
C SER A 303 -2.29 -28.48 9.23
N ILE A 304 -2.49 -27.95 8.04
CA ILE A 304 -2.72 -28.72 6.81
C ILE A 304 -1.41 -29.42 6.41
N ARG A 305 -0.29 -28.70 6.55
CA ARG A 305 1.00 -29.16 6.05
C ARG A 305 2.15 -28.68 6.93
N SER A 306 3.18 -29.53 7.02
CA SER A 306 4.47 -29.20 7.61
C SER A 306 5.56 -29.55 6.61
N ILE A 307 6.44 -28.58 6.32
CA ILE A 307 7.55 -28.70 5.39
C ILE A 307 8.83 -28.50 6.20
N ASN A 308 9.70 -29.51 6.22
CA ASN A 308 10.95 -29.44 6.96
C ASN A 308 12.04 -28.81 6.09
N GLN A 309 12.73 -27.84 6.66
CA GLN A 309 13.93 -27.21 6.09
C GLN A 309 15.18 -27.79 6.74
N LYS A 310 16.35 -27.53 6.16
CA LYS A 310 17.64 -28.04 6.66
C LYS A 310 18.17 -27.24 7.86
N GLY A 311 17.54 -26.13 8.19
CA GLY A 311 17.86 -25.33 9.35
C GLY A 311 16.79 -24.28 9.63
N PRO A 312 17.08 -23.35 10.55
CA PRO A 312 16.09 -22.39 11.00
C PRO A 312 15.62 -21.48 9.86
N VAL A 313 14.29 -21.37 9.73
CA VAL A 313 13.64 -20.54 8.72
C VAL A 313 13.85 -19.08 9.09
N THR A 314 14.48 -18.31 8.20
CA THR A 314 14.70 -16.88 8.43
C THR A 314 13.58 -16.05 7.83
N ASN A 315 13.14 -16.41 6.62
CA ASN A 315 12.14 -15.70 5.85
C ASN A 315 11.20 -16.70 5.17
N ALA A 316 9.90 -16.43 5.20
CA ALA A 316 8.91 -17.13 4.40
C ALA A 316 7.70 -16.21 4.18
N PHE A 317 7.26 -16.08 2.93
CA PHE A 317 6.05 -15.33 2.59
C PHE A 317 5.39 -15.90 1.35
N ILE A 318 4.07 -15.66 1.23
CA ILE A 318 3.26 -16.07 0.09
C ILE A 318 3.26 -14.95 -0.95
N ILE A 319 3.40 -15.31 -2.22
CA ILE A 319 3.17 -14.42 -3.35
C ILE A 319 2.30 -15.11 -4.41
N PRO A 320 1.51 -14.37 -5.19
CA PRO A 320 0.95 -14.90 -6.42
C PRO A 320 2.07 -15.31 -7.36
N ALA A 321 1.94 -16.47 -8.00
CA ALA A 321 2.94 -17.00 -8.91
C ALA A 321 3.16 -16.03 -10.09
N PRO A 322 4.38 -15.50 -10.27
CA PRO A 322 4.65 -14.64 -11.41
C PRO A 322 4.49 -15.42 -12.72
N ALA A 323 3.85 -14.83 -13.72
CA ALA A 323 3.61 -15.49 -15.01
C ALA A 323 4.92 -15.98 -15.66
N ASN A 324 5.98 -15.19 -15.48
CA ASN A 324 7.31 -15.45 -16.00
C ASN A 324 7.97 -16.72 -15.42
N MET A 325 7.52 -17.18 -14.24
CA MET A 325 8.09 -18.37 -13.59
C MET A 325 7.91 -19.66 -14.40
N PHE A 326 6.85 -19.75 -15.21
CA PHE A 326 6.52 -20.94 -16.00
C PHE A 326 7.01 -20.87 -17.44
N LEU A 327 7.64 -19.76 -17.84
CA LEU A 327 8.11 -19.51 -19.20
C LEU A 327 9.65 -19.61 -19.24
N PRO A 328 10.23 -20.79 -19.56
CA PRO A 328 11.67 -21.03 -19.45
C PRO A 328 12.54 -20.15 -20.35
N ASP A 329 11.98 -19.61 -21.44
CA ASP A 329 12.70 -18.76 -22.39
C ASP A 329 12.48 -17.26 -22.14
N SER A 330 11.65 -16.88 -21.16
CA SER A 330 11.42 -15.47 -20.88
C SER A 330 12.67 -14.86 -20.23
N ARG A 331 12.95 -13.61 -20.56
CA ARG A 331 14.01 -12.85 -19.91
C ARG A 331 13.34 -11.74 -19.10
N PRO A 332 13.94 -11.34 -17.97
CA PRO A 332 13.43 -10.22 -17.21
C PRO A 332 13.34 -9.00 -18.13
N GLY A 333 12.25 -8.25 -18.02
CA GLY A 333 11.98 -7.10 -18.90
C GLY A 333 13.04 -6.01 -18.74
N ILE A 334 13.68 -5.92 -17.57
CA ILE A 334 14.71 -4.93 -17.26
C ILE A 334 15.94 -5.63 -16.68
N PRO A 335 17.10 -5.62 -17.37
CA PRO A 335 18.33 -6.12 -16.79
C PRO A 335 18.77 -5.23 -15.64
N LEU A 336 19.16 -5.82 -14.51
CA LEU A 336 19.56 -5.04 -13.35
C LEU A 336 20.94 -4.37 -13.57
N PRO A 337 21.04 -3.05 -13.35
CA PRO A 337 22.31 -2.34 -13.41
C PRO A 337 23.20 -2.68 -12.19
N ARG A 338 24.46 -2.23 -12.24
CA ARG A 338 25.31 -2.26 -11.04
C ARG A 338 24.89 -1.15 -10.09
N PHE A 339 24.46 -1.55 -8.90
CA PHE A 339 24.06 -0.62 -7.86
C PHE A 339 25.27 0.17 -7.34
N SER A 340 25.11 1.48 -7.27
CA SER A 340 26.10 2.42 -6.76
C SER A 340 26.18 2.39 -5.23
N ARG A 341 27.39 2.64 -4.72
CA ARG A 341 27.71 2.61 -3.28
C ARG A 341 27.69 3.99 -2.62
N HIS A 342 27.82 5.04 -3.42
CA HIS A 342 28.00 6.42 -2.97
C HIS A 342 26.92 7.31 -3.57
N LEU A 343 26.49 8.32 -2.82
CA LEU A 343 25.60 9.36 -3.31
C LEU A 343 26.33 10.17 -4.37
N ASN A 344 25.76 10.25 -5.58
CA ASN A 344 26.33 10.89 -6.77
C ASN A 344 27.72 10.33 -7.11
N PRO A 345 27.84 9.32 -8.00
CA PRO A 345 29.14 8.97 -8.54
C PRO A 345 29.70 10.21 -9.24
N SER A 346 30.71 10.82 -8.65
CA SER A 346 31.46 11.90 -9.28
C SER A 346 32.03 11.37 -10.60
N GLU A 347 32.06 12.27 -11.59
CA GLU A 347 32.60 12.15 -12.94
C GLU A 347 34.11 11.82 -12.97
N GLN A 348 34.56 10.80 -12.25
CA GLN A 348 35.96 10.39 -12.20
C GLN A 348 36.08 8.88 -12.37
N GLY A 349 36.34 8.50 -13.62
CA GLY A 349 36.74 7.16 -14.02
C GLY A 349 36.30 6.84 -15.44
N GLU A 350 37.18 7.08 -16.43
CA GLU A 350 37.01 6.64 -17.82
C GLU A 350 36.52 5.19 -17.89
N GLY A 351 35.39 4.95 -18.55
CA GLY A 351 34.91 3.59 -18.85
C GLY A 351 33.40 3.45 -19.03
N VAL A 352 32.94 3.70 -20.26
CA VAL A 352 31.63 3.34 -20.84
C VAL A 352 30.43 4.06 -20.21
N GLU A 353 30.12 5.22 -20.77
CA GLU A 353 28.83 5.89 -20.62
C GLU A 353 27.68 4.98 -21.11
N THR A 354 26.98 4.33 -20.18
CA THR A 354 25.58 3.95 -20.45
C THR A 354 24.74 5.20 -20.24
N GLY A 355 24.32 5.82 -21.34
CA GLY A 355 23.53 7.05 -21.37
C GLY A 355 22.21 6.94 -20.60
N GLY A 356 22.26 7.16 -19.29
CA GLY A 356 21.10 7.39 -18.46
C GLY A 356 20.68 8.85 -18.59
N VAL A 357 19.65 9.13 -19.38
CA VAL A 357 19.00 10.45 -19.39
C VAL A 357 18.24 10.60 -18.06
N CYS A 358 18.87 11.26 -17.09
CA CYS A 358 18.18 11.70 -15.88
C CYS A 358 17.34 12.93 -16.24
N VAL A 359 16.05 12.74 -16.53
CA VAL A 359 15.10 13.85 -16.62
C VAL A 359 14.85 14.34 -15.20
N ARG A 360 15.71 15.24 -14.72
CA ARG A 360 15.39 16.04 -13.54
C ARG A 360 14.32 17.04 -13.95
N LEU A 361 13.12 16.93 -13.38
CA LEU A 361 12.16 18.03 -13.43
C LEU A 361 12.84 19.22 -12.77
N ALA A 362 13.28 20.18 -13.58
CA ALA A 362 13.87 21.41 -13.08
C ALA A 362 12.84 22.07 -12.14
N PRO A 363 13.27 22.62 -10.99
CA PRO A 363 12.38 23.41 -10.16
C PRO A 363 11.90 24.58 -11.01
N HIS A 364 10.63 24.53 -11.42
CA HIS A 364 10.00 25.67 -12.05
C HIS A 364 9.99 26.76 -10.98
N THR A 365 10.85 27.76 -11.12
CA THR A 365 10.80 29.00 -10.35
C THR A 365 9.44 29.64 -10.59
N GLN A 366 8.44 29.23 -9.81
CA GLN A 366 7.13 29.83 -9.82
C GLN A 366 7.26 31.20 -9.16
N THR A 367 7.34 32.24 -9.99
CA THR A 367 6.66 33.50 -9.69
C THR A 367 5.27 33.16 -9.15
N GLN A 368 5.02 33.57 -7.90
CA GLN A 368 3.77 33.41 -7.14
C GLN A 368 2.53 33.23 -8.04
N LYS A 369 2.13 31.99 -8.27
CA LYS A 369 0.82 31.63 -8.81
C LYS A 369 0.22 30.66 -7.83
N GLU A 370 -0.95 31.02 -7.30
CA GLU A 370 -1.73 30.23 -6.34
C GLU A 370 -1.73 28.74 -6.72
N THR A 371 -1.37 27.90 -5.76
CA THR A 371 -1.27 26.45 -5.95
C THR A 371 -2.64 25.85 -6.29
N TYR A 372 -2.65 24.74 -7.03
CA TYR A 372 -3.90 24.09 -7.44
C TYR A 372 -4.79 23.69 -6.25
N LEU A 373 -4.19 23.39 -5.10
CA LEU A 373 -4.90 23.10 -3.85
C LEU A 373 -5.60 24.35 -3.29
N GLU A 374 -4.96 25.50 -3.27
CA GLU A 374 -5.59 26.76 -2.84
C GLU A 374 -6.75 27.16 -3.73
N LYS A 375 -6.66 26.89 -5.05
CA LYS A 375 -7.76 27.10 -5.99
C LYS A 375 -8.91 26.12 -5.76
N ALA A 376 -8.60 24.87 -5.47
CA ALA A 376 -9.59 23.85 -5.14
C ALA A 376 -10.34 24.20 -3.85
N ASP A 377 -9.63 24.65 -2.81
CA ASP A 377 -10.23 25.07 -1.54
C ASP A 377 -11.08 26.34 -1.68
N LYS A 378 -10.64 27.31 -2.49
CA LYS A 378 -11.48 28.47 -2.85
C LYS A 378 -12.75 28.05 -3.57
N LEU A 379 -12.66 27.13 -4.54
CA LEU A 379 -13.83 26.60 -5.24
C LEU A 379 -14.75 25.82 -4.31
N TYR A 380 -14.19 25.02 -3.42
CA TYR A 380 -14.96 24.25 -2.43
C TYR A 380 -15.69 25.16 -1.45
N SER A 381 -15.02 26.22 -0.96
CA SER A 381 -15.60 27.26 -0.11
C SER A 381 -16.69 28.06 -0.82
N LEU A 382 -16.50 28.37 -2.11
CA LEU A 382 -17.52 29.05 -2.92
C LEU A 382 -18.74 28.15 -3.18
N MET A 383 -18.53 26.85 -3.40
CA MET A 383 -19.64 25.90 -3.56
C MET A 383 -20.38 25.68 -2.23
N SER A 384 -19.68 25.60 -1.10
CA SER A 384 -20.32 25.43 0.21
C SER A 384 -21.12 26.67 0.62
N ALA A 385 -20.65 27.87 0.28
CA ALA A 385 -21.37 29.12 0.51
C ALA A 385 -22.66 29.23 -0.34
N VAL A 386 -22.73 28.56 -1.49
CA VAL A 386 -23.94 28.46 -2.32
C VAL A 386 -24.92 27.43 -1.74
N THR A 387 -24.43 26.33 -1.17
CA THR A 387 -25.30 25.31 -0.55
C THR A 387 -25.92 25.77 0.76
N ASP A 388 -25.24 26.58 1.57
CA ASP A 388 -25.77 27.07 2.84
C ASP A 388 -26.99 27.99 2.67
N LYS A 389 -27.04 28.78 1.59
CA LYS A 389 -28.23 29.62 1.29
C LYS A 389 -29.46 28.81 0.87
N VAL A 390 -29.27 27.61 0.32
CA VAL A 390 -30.37 26.71 -0.06
C VAL A 390 -30.88 25.93 1.16
N VAL A 391 -30.00 25.57 2.09
CA VAL A 391 -30.35 24.83 3.31
C VAL A 391 -31.04 25.73 4.35
N THR A 392 -30.71 27.02 4.44
CA THR A 392 -31.42 27.97 5.34
C THR A 392 -32.87 28.24 4.95
N GLY A 393 -33.30 27.90 3.73
CA GLY A 393 -34.70 27.99 3.29
C GLY A 393 -35.57 26.81 3.72
N TRP A 394 -34.98 25.69 4.13
CA TRP A 394 -35.72 24.46 4.48
C TRP A 394 -35.94 24.29 5.99
N LEU A 395 -35.12 24.95 6.83
CA LEU A 395 -35.21 24.85 8.30
C LEU A 395 -36.21 25.82 8.96
N SER A 396 -36.82 26.74 8.20
CA SER A 396 -37.81 27.70 8.74
C SER A 396 -39.28 27.23 8.63
N CYS A 397 -39.57 26.09 7.99
CA CYS A 397 -40.95 25.66 7.72
C CYS A 397 -41.38 24.37 8.47
N GLN A 398 -40.68 23.99 9.54
CA GLN A 398 -41.04 22.83 10.40
C GLN A 398 -41.51 23.19 11.82
N ARG A 399 -41.76 24.46 12.11
CA ARG A 399 -42.47 24.87 13.33
C ARG A 399 -43.63 25.77 12.98
N LEU A 400 -44.82 25.18 12.84
CA LEU A 400 -46.13 25.71 13.28
C LEU A 400 -47.23 24.78 12.75
N HIS A 401 -47.38 23.64 13.41
CA HIS A 401 -48.62 22.86 13.38
C HIS A 401 -49.49 23.34 14.54
N THR A 402 -50.43 24.25 14.28
CA THR A 402 -51.66 24.41 15.10
C THR A 402 -52.79 24.96 14.23
N SER A 403 -53.95 24.30 14.31
CA SER A 403 -55.28 24.65 13.77
C SER A 403 -55.62 24.27 12.30
N ARG A 404 -56.52 23.28 12.17
CA ARG A 404 -57.48 23.08 11.05
C ARG A 404 -58.74 23.92 11.32
N PRO A 405 -59.82 23.97 10.48
CA PRO A 405 -60.01 23.54 9.07
C PRO A 405 -60.74 24.60 8.19
N HIS A 406 -60.82 24.36 6.87
CA HIS A 406 -62.04 24.42 6.01
C HIS A 406 -61.76 24.85 4.55
N GLN A 407 -62.15 23.96 3.64
CA GLN A 407 -62.82 24.20 2.35
C GLN A 407 -62.48 25.48 1.56
N CYS A 408 -61.79 25.31 0.43
CA CYS A 408 -62.16 26.01 -0.81
C CYS A 408 -62.09 25.03 -1.99
N PHE A 409 -63.28 24.59 -2.41
CA PHE A 409 -63.59 23.96 -3.69
C PHE A 409 -63.55 25.00 -4.84
N ARG A 410 -63.39 24.51 -6.08
CA ARG A 410 -63.51 25.18 -7.41
C ARG A 410 -62.19 25.76 -7.97
N CYS A 411 -61.74 25.49 -9.19
CA CYS A 411 -62.35 24.96 -10.41
C CYS A 411 -61.34 24.10 -11.19
N CYS A 412 -61.71 22.86 -11.51
CA CYS A 412 -61.16 22.12 -12.65
C CYS A 412 -61.99 22.46 -13.89
N GLY A 413 -61.34 22.93 -14.95
CA GLY A 413 -61.90 23.05 -16.29
C GLY A 413 -60.98 22.34 -17.29
N ASN A 414 -61.39 21.13 -17.66
CA ASN A 414 -61.16 20.42 -18.93
C ASN A 414 -59.77 20.46 -19.59
N LEU A 415 -59.13 19.28 -19.68
CA LEU A 415 -59.11 18.52 -20.93
C LEU A 415 -58.77 17.04 -20.69
N ARG A 416 -59.63 16.21 -21.27
CA ARG A 416 -59.65 14.74 -21.24
C ARG A 416 -58.47 14.14 -21.99
N GLY A 417 -58.00 12.95 -21.59
CA GLY A 417 -57.02 12.23 -22.41
C GLY A 417 -56.50 10.86 -21.97
N ARG A 418 -57.39 9.95 -21.53
CA ARG A 418 -57.22 8.47 -21.46
C ARG A 418 -56.33 7.82 -20.37
N ARG A 419 -56.98 6.83 -19.74
CA ARG A 419 -56.52 5.85 -18.76
C ARG A 419 -55.90 4.61 -19.44
N GLN A 420 -54.96 3.94 -18.76
CA GLN A 420 -54.93 2.49 -18.48
C GLN A 420 -53.69 2.18 -17.60
N LYS A 421 -53.84 1.89 -16.30
CA LYS A 421 -53.92 0.56 -15.65
C LYS A 421 -52.72 -0.36 -15.92
N GLN A 422 -51.81 -0.50 -14.94
CA GLN A 422 -51.41 -1.76 -14.28
C GLN A 422 -50.22 -1.52 -13.30
N ASP A 423 -50.42 -1.86 -12.03
CA ASP A 423 -49.35 -2.26 -11.08
C ASP A 423 -49.02 -3.76 -11.31
N PRO A 424 -48.04 -4.40 -10.66
CA PRO A 424 -46.73 -3.97 -10.11
C PRO A 424 -45.57 -4.89 -10.62
N GLY A 425 -44.31 -4.48 -10.51
CA GLY A 425 -43.21 -5.47 -10.56
C GLY A 425 -41.82 -4.98 -11.00
N SER A 426 -40.82 -5.46 -10.27
CA SER A 426 -39.38 -5.49 -10.59
C SER A 426 -38.60 -4.17 -10.57
N ILE A 427 -38.00 -3.89 -9.42
CA ILE A 427 -36.78 -3.08 -9.33
C ILE A 427 -35.65 -3.90 -9.97
N SER A 428 -35.22 -3.49 -11.16
CA SER A 428 -33.89 -3.80 -11.68
C SER A 428 -33.27 -2.49 -12.18
N ARG A 429 -32.48 -1.85 -11.31
CA ARG A 429 -31.56 -0.78 -11.71
C ARG A 429 -30.35 -1.47 -12.32
N PHE A 430 -30.09 -1.28 -13.61
CA PHE A 430 -28.76 -1.19 -14.26
C PHE A 430 -28.95 -1.35 -15.78
N SER A 431 -29.41 -0.30 -16.48
CA SER A 431 -29.28 -0.25 -17.94
C SER A 431 -29.33 1.14 -18.59
N ASP A 432 -29.76 2.22 -17.91
CA ASP A 432 -30.05 3.48 -18.61
C ASP A 432 -29.05 4.63 -18.41
N TRP A 433 -27.81 4.33 -18.02
CA TRP A 433 -26.74 5.36 -17.91
C TRP A 433 -25.74 5.36 -19.07
N LYS A 434 -26.04 4.68 -20.18
CA LYS A 434 -25.18 4.68 -21.38
C LYS A 434 -25.63 5.58 -22.53
N ASN A 435 -26.81 6.21 -22.47
CA ASN A 435 -27.35 6.96 -23.62
C ASN A 435 -27.58 8.47 -23.40
N VAL A 436 -27.15 9.06 -22.28
CA VAL A 436 -27.34 10.52 -22.04
C VAL A 436 -26.09 11.35 -22.37
N PHE A 437 -24.93 10.73 -22.64
CA PHE A 437 -23.69 11.47 -22.95
C PHE A 437 -23.51 11.87 -24.43
N LEU A 438 -24.47 11.59 -25.31
CA LEU A 438 -24.32 11.77 -26.77
C LEU A 438 -25.27 12.79 -27.43
N SER A 439 -26.09 13.53 -26.68
CA SER A 439 -26.87 14.64 -27.24
C SER A 439 -26.58 15.95 -26.52
N GLY A 440 -25.61 16.71 -27.04
CA GLY A 440 -25.25 18.04 -26.56
C GLY A 440 -26.36 19.07 -26.75
N LYS A 441 -27.36 19.07 -25.88
CA LYS A 441 -28.34 20.15 -25.69
C LYS A 441 -28.70 20.28 -24.21
N ILE A 442 -28.10 21.25 -23.53
CA ILE A 442 -28.57 21.72 -22.23
C ILE A 442 -29.55 22.87 -22.51
N HIS A 443 -30.86 22.60 -22.42
CA HIS A 443 -31.87 23.67 -22.31
C HIS A 443 -32.10 23.95 -20.83
N VAL A 444 -31.65 25.12 -20.35
CA VAL A 444 -32.01 25.59 -19.01
C VAL A 444 -33.17 26.57 -19.16
N CYS A 445 -34.34 26.22 -18.65
CA CYS A 445 -35.50 27.10 -18.58
C CYS A 445 -35.48 27.82 -17.23
N TRP A 446 -35.35 29.16 -17.21
CA TRP A 446 -35.45 29.97 -16.00
C TRP A 446 -36.63 30.93 -16.09
N SER A 447 -37.67 30.70 -15.29
CA SER A 447 -38.70 31.70 -14.98
C SER A 447 -38.37 32.39 -13.65
N VAL A 448 -37.74 33.56 -13.77
CA VAL A 448 -37.81 34.83 -13.00
C VAL A 448 -38.28 34.80 -11.53
N PHE A 449 -37.50 35.42 -10.62
CA PHE A 449 -37.87 36.67 -9.89
C PHE A 449 -36.71 37.15 -9.00
N GLY A 450 -36.31 38.43 -9.13
CA GLY A 450 -35.38 39.10 -8.22
C GLY A 450 -34.54 40.19 -8.88
N SER A 451 -34.98 41.43 -8.76
CA SER A 451 -34.29 42.65 -9.20
C SER A 451 -33.03 42.92 -8.38
N GLY A 452 -31.88 43.09 -9.04
CA GLY A 452 -30.68 43.67 -8.44
C GLY A 452 -29.56 43.76 -9.47
N GLU A 453 -29.03 44.95 -9.75
CA GLU A 453 -27.98 45.17 -10.75
C GLU A 453 -26.71 44.32 -10.49
N ASN A 454 -26.47 43.92 -9.24
CA ASN A 454 -25.39 43.01 -8.85
C ASN A 454 -25.51 41.57 -9.40
N THR A 455 -26.71 41.11 -9.78
CA THR A 455 -26.86 39.78 -10.41
C THR A 455 -26.54 39.84 -11.90
N LYS A 456 -26.75 40.98 -12.58
CA LYS A 456 -26.39 41.14 -13.99
C LYS A 456 -24.87 41.12 -14.20
N VAL A 457 -24.11 41.80 -13.35
CA VAL A 457 -22.63 41.85 -13.43
C VAL A 457 -22.02 40.47 -13.21
N ARG A 458 -22.52 39.70 -12.24
CA ARG A 458 -22.05 38.33 -11.97
C ARG A 458 -22.44 37.34 -13.06
N VAL A 459 -23.58 37.53 -13.71
CA VAL A 459 -23.99 36.70 -14.86
C VAL A 459 -23.11 36.98 -16.07
N SER A 460 -22.74 38.24 -16.35
CA SER A 460 -21.81 38.56 -17.44
C SER A 460 -20.40 38.01 -17.21
N GLU A 461 -19.89 38.05 -15.97
CA GLU A 461 -18.58 37.47 -15.61
C GLU A 461 -18.59 35.94 -15.81
N LEU A 462 -19.64 35.26 -15.36
CA LEU A 462 -19.81 33.81 -15.56
C LEU A 462 -19.99 33.44 -17.04
N GLU A 463 -20.64 34.27 -17.84
CA GLU A 463 -20.77 34.07 -19.30
C GLU A 463 -19.45 34.26 -20.05
N GLU A 464 -18.57 35.13 -19.57
CA GLU A 464 -17.21 35.26 -20.08
C GLU A 464 -16.35 34.06 -19.68
N GLU A 465 -16.40 33.61 -18.42
CA GLU A 465 -15.67 32.42 -17.97
C GLU A 465 -16.08 31.17 -18.73
N VAL A 466 -17.40 30.94 -18.93
CA VAL A 466 -17.89 29.82 -19.75
C VAL A 466 -17.44 29.93 -21.21
N ARG A 467 -17.33 31.14 -21.76
CA ARG A 467 -16.77 31.35 -23.11
C ARG A 467 -15.27 31.02 -23.15
N THR A 468 -14.50 31.42 -22.14
CA THR A 468 -13.06 31.09 -22.07
C THR A 468 -12.85 29.59 -21.93
N LEU A 469 -13.63 28.90 -21.10
CA LEU A 469 -13.57 27.45 -20.94
C LEU A 469 -13.94 26.70 -22.22
N LYS A 470 -14.96 27.17 -22.96
CA LYS A 470 -15.29 26.60 -24.28
C LYS A 470 -14.17 26.79 -25.29
N LYS A 471 -13.46 27.92 -25.23
CA LYS A 471 -12.31 28.19 -26.11
C LYS A 471 -11.13 27.28 -25.77
N VAL A 472 -10.78 27.14 -24.49
CA VAL A 472 -9.72 26.24 -24.02
C VAL A 472 -10.03 24.78 -24.38
N ASN A 473 -11.28 24.34 -24.24
CA ASN A 473 -11.67 22.98 -24.58
C ASN A 473 -11.62 22.73 -26.09
N LYS A 474 -11.92 23.75 -26.91
CA LYS A 474 -11.74 23.71 -28.36
C LYS A 474 -10.26 23.66 -28.75
N ASP A 475 -9.42 24.49 -28.13
CA ASP A 475 -7.99 24.53 -28.41
C ASP A 475 -7.29 23.23 -27.99
N LEU A 476 -7.71 22.61 -26.88
CA LEU A 476 -7.26 21.27 -26.47
C LEU A 476 -7.71 20.17 -27.44
N TYR A 477 -8.94 20.26 -27.95
CA TYR A 477 -9.44 19.33 -28.95
C TYR A 477 -8.66 19.45 -30.27
N ASP A 478 -8.44 20.67 -30.75
CA ASP A 478 -7.67 20.94 -31.96
C ASP A 478 -6.18 20.53 -31.81
N PHE A 479 -5.59 20.74 -30.63
CA PHE A 479 -4.24 20.26 -30.29
C PHE A 479 -4.15 18.73 -30.29
N SER A 480 -5.14 18.05 -29.72
CA SER A 480 -5.22 16.58 -29.73
C SER A 480 -5.41 16.01 -31.14
N ALA A 481 -6.19 16.69 -31.98
CA ALA A 481 -6.40 16.31 -33.38
C ALA A 481 -5.14 16.50 -34.23
N GLN A 482 -4.34 17.54 -33.98
CA GLN A 482 -3.05 17.77 -34.64
C GLN A 482 -1.98 16.74 -34.23
N LEU A 483 -1.99 16.27 -32.99
CA LEU A 483 -1.11 15.18 -32.52
C LEU A 483 -1.44 13.84 -33.17
N LEU A 484 -2.72 13.58 -33.47
CA LEU A 484 -3.20 12.32 -34.05
C LEU A 484 -3.12 12.28 -35.59
N THR A 485 -2.89 13.41 -36.27
CA THR A 485 -2.88 13.50 -37.74
C THR A 485 -1.51 13.72 -38.36
N LYS A 486 -0.42 13.73 -37.58
CA LYS A 486 0.93 13.66 -38.16
C LYS A 486 1.23 12.23 -38.61
N PRO A 487 1.40 11.95 -39.92
CA PRO A 487 2.04 10.71 -40.34
C PRO A 487 3.52 10.77 -39.93
N ASN A 488 4.08 9.60 -39.58
CA ASN A 488 5.47 9.39 -39.18
C ASN A 488 6.50 10.16 -40.01
#